data_AF-A0A969BGR2-F1
#
_entry.id   AF-A0A969BGR2-F1
#
_cell.length_a   1.000
_cell.length_b   1.000
_cell.length_c   1.000
_cell.angle_alpha   90.00
_cell.angle_beta   90.00
_cell.angle_gamma   90.00
#
_symmetry.space_group_name_H-M   'P 1'
#
loop_
_entity.id
_entity.type
_entity.pdbx_description
1 polymer ?
#
loop_
_entity_poly.entity_id
_entity_poly.type
_entity_poly.pdbx_seq_one_letter_code
_entity_poly.pdbx_strand_id
1 'polypeptide(L)' 'RLVEENHGKILSSMLKEDPLDPGKIRLTLKIDQTDLSRTVATLERFSYKVIGRYQEAKPVGDDRERIDMLFRYLDI' A
#
# COMPACT_ATOMS: atom_id res chain seq x y z
N ARG A 1 -12.66 -14.48 0.36
CA ARG A 1 -11.41 -14.02 1.00
C ARG A 1 -11.10 -12.63 0.43
N LEU A 2 -11.51 -11.53 1.08
CA LEU A 2 -11.60 -10.20 0.42
C LEU A 2 -10.26 -9.62 -0.10
N VAL A 3 -9.16 -9.89 0.60
CA VAL A 3 -7.82 -9.42 0.21
C VAL A 3 -7.17 -10.37 -0.80
N GLU A 4 -7.38 -11.68 -0.64
CA GLU A 4 -6.78 -12.70 -1.50
C GLU A 4 -7.53 -12.87 -2.84
N GLU A 5 -8.81 -12.47 -2.90
CA GLU A 5 -9.56 -12.32 -4.16
C GLU A 5 -8.98 -11.24 -5.08
N ASN A 6 -8.21 -10.31 -4.53
CA ASN A 6 -7.50 -9.29 -5.30
C ASN A 6 -6.05 -9.68 -5.62
N HIS A 7 -5.67 -10.96 -5.47
CA HIS A 7 -4.30 -11.47 -5.63
C HIS A 7 -3.26 -10.80 -4.70
N GLY A 8 -3.71 -10.23 -3.58
CA GLY A 8 -2.82 -9.64 -2.57
C GLY A 8 -2.53 -10.63 -1.46
N LYS A 9 -1.26 -10.84 -1.14
CA LYS A 9 -0.83 -11.58 0.03
C LYS A 9 -0.69 -10.62 1.21
N ILE A 10 -1.32 -10.98 2.34
CA ILE A 10 -1.11 -10.28 3.60
C ILE A 10 0.24 -10.72 4.14
N LEU A 11 1.18 -9.77 4.21
CA LEU A 11 2.51 -9.97 4.79
C LEU A 11 2.47 -9.88 6.31
N SER A 12 1.63 -9.00 6.85
CA SER A 12 1.48 -8.79 8.30
C SER A 12 0.14 -8.14 8.63
N SER A 13 -0.37 -8.43 9.82
CA SER A 13 -1.57 -7.82 10.40
C SER A 13 -1.27 -7.34 11.81
N MET A 14 -1.63 -6.09 12.11
CA MET A 14 -1.49 -5.51 13.43
C MET A 14 -2.86 -5.03 13.93
N LEU A 15 -3.23 -5.50 15.12
CA LEU A 15 -4.44 -5.08 15.82
C LEU A 15 -4.07 -4.02 16.86
N LYS A 16 -4.84 -2.93 16.91
CA LYS A 16 -4.78 -1.95 17.99
C LYS A 16 -6.20 -1.59 18.40
N GLU A 17 -6.44 -1.51 19.70
CA GLU A 17 -7.68 -0.95 20.21
C GLU A 17 -7.71 0.55 19.94
N ASP A 18 -8.89 1.09 19.67
CA ASP A 18 -9.04 2.54 19.56
C ASP A 18 -9.02 3.16 20.97
N PRO A 19 -8.04 4.01 21.32
CA PRO A 19 -7.95 4.60 22.65
C PRO A 19 -9.15 5.51 22.99
N LEU A 20 -9.93 5.92 21.99
CA LEU A 20 -11.11 6.78 22.16
C LEU A 20 -12.42 5.98 22.19
N ASP A 21 -12.43 4.73 21.73
CA ASP A 21 -13.63 3.90 21.67
C ASP A 21 -13.25 2.41 21.85
N PRO A 22 -13.35 1.86 23.07
CA PRO A 22 -13.00 0.46 23.35
C PRO A 22 -13.82 -0.56 22.55
N GLY A 23 -14.94 -0.15 21.95
CA GLY A 23 -15.75 -0.99 21.07
C GLY A 23 -15.23 -1.07 19.64
N LYS A 24 -14.21 -0.27 19.28
CA LYS A 24 -13.64 -0.21 17.93
C LYS A 24 -12.22 -0.73 17.91
N ILE A 25 -11.95 -1.51 16.88
CA ILE A 25 -10.64 -2.10 16.64
C ILE A 25 -10.05 -1.51 15.37
N ARG A 26 -8.81 -1.06 15.45
CA ARG A 26 -8.01 -0.64 14.31
C ARG A 26 -7.17 -1.81 13.83
N LEU A 27 -7.40 -2.21 12.58
CA LEU A 27 -6.61 -3.24 11.90
C LEU A 27 -5.72 -2.58 10.86
N THR A 28 -4.41 -2.76 11.00
CA THR A 28 -3.41 -2.36 10.01
C THR A 28 -2.93 -3.59 9.27
N LEU A 29 -3.01 -3.60 7.94
CA LEU A 29 -2.57 -4.70 7.10
C LEU A 29 -1.40 -4.25 6.21
N LYS A 30 -0.31 -5.02 6.21
CA LYS A 30 0.77 -4.91 5.22
C LYS A 30 0.51 -5.92 4.12
N ILE A 31 0.42 -5.46 2.88
CA ILE A 31 0.07 -6.27 1.71
C ILE A 31 1.21 -6.15 0.68
N ASP A 32 1.48 -7.22 -0.07
CA ASP A 32 2.53 -7.28 -1.11
C ASP A 32 2.13 -6.66 -2.46
N GLN A 33 1.24 -5.66 -2.43
CA GLN A 33 0.73 -5.01 -3.63
C GLN A 33 1.00 -3.51 -3.60
N THR A 34 1.46 -2.98 -4.74
CA THR A 34 1.67 -1.54 -4.92
C THR A 34 0.33 -0.81 -5.08
N ASP A 35 -0.59 -1.34 -5.88
CA ASP A 35 -1.92 -0.75 -6.04
C ASP A 35 -2.92 -1.39 -5.07
N LEU A 36 -3.34 -0.61 -4.08
CA LEU A 36 -4.32 -1.01 -3.07
C LEU A 36 -5.74 -0.49 -3.38
N SER A 37 -5.94 0.20 -4.50
CA SER A 37 -7.21 0.87 -4.82
C SER A 37 -8.38 -0.11 -4.86
N ARG A 38 -8.18 -1.28 -5.49
CA ARG A 38 -9.18 -2.35 -5.55
C ARG A 38 -9.48 -2.94 -4.17
N THR A 39 -8.45 -3.20 -3.38
CA THR A 39 -8.60 -3.74 -2.02
C THR A 39 -9.34 -2.78 -1.12
N VAL A 40 -9.08 -1.48 -1.22
CA VAL A 40 -9.84 -0.54 -0.41
C VAL A 40 -11.28 -0.34 -0.89
N ALA A 41 -11.52 -0.29 -2.20
CA ALA A 41 -12.89 -0.26 -2.71
C ALA A 41 -13.70 -1.47 -2.21
N THR A 42 -13.09 -2.65 -2.14
CA THR A 42 -13.72 -3.82 -1.51
C THR A 42 -13.96 -3.60 -0.02
N LEU A 43 -12.97 -3.15 0.76
CA LEU A 43 -13.16 -2.91 2.21
C LEU A 43 -14.29 -1.91 2.49
N GLU A 44 -14.34 -0.80 1.75
CA GLU A 44 -15.40 0.20 1.86
C GLU A 44 -16.79 -0.38 1.50
N ARG A 45 -16.88 -1.22 0.45
CA ARG A 45 -18.13 -1.93 0.08
C ARG A 45 -18.64 -2.87 1.18
N PHE A 46 -17.76 -3.41 2.00
CA PHE A 46 -18.10 -4.27 3.14
C PHE A 46 -18.29 -3.48 4.43
N SER A 47 -18.48 -2.16 4.35
CA SER A 47 -18.71 -1.26 5.49
C SER A 47 -17.52 -1.13 6.45
N TYR A 48 -16.30 -1.46 6.01
CA TYR A 48 -15.09 -1.15 6.77
C TYR A 48 -14.66 0.30 6.51
N LYS A 49 -14.32 1.03 7.58
CA LYS A 49 -13.78 2.39 7.47
C LYS A 49 -12.26 2.33 7.30
N VAL A 50 -11.76 2.71 6.12
CA VAL A 50 -10.32 2.83 5.89
C VAL A 50 -9.83 4.21 6.34
N ILE A 51 -9.01 4.21 7.39
CA ILE A 51 -8.49 5.43 8.04
C ILE A 51 -7.16 5.92 7.47
N GLY A 52 -6.51 5.14 6.61
CA GLY A 52 -5.25 5.49 5.99
C GLY A 52 -4.79 4.44 4.99
N ARG A 53 -4.07 4.89 3.96
CA ARG A 53 -3.40 4.04 2.97
C ARG A 53 -1.96 4.51 2.88
N TYR A 54 -1.02 3.60 3.06
CA TYR A 54 0.41 3.89 2.97
C TYR A 54 0.97 3.04 1.84
N GLN A 55 1.06 3.62 0.65
CA GLN A 55 1.84 3.05 -0.45
C GLN A 55 3.24 3.64 -0.35
N GLU A 56 4.27 2.79 -0.36
CA GLU A 56 5.59 3.26 -0.76
C GLU A 56 5.43 3.79 -2.18
N ALA A 57 5.51 5.11 -2.35
CA ALA A 57 5.59 5.69 -3.68
C ALA A 57 6.81 5.04 -4.34
N LYS A 58 6.61 4.32 -5.46
CA LYS A 58 7.73 4.00 -6.34
C LYS A 58 8.46 5.32 -6.58
N PRO A 59 9.78 5.43 -6.39
CA PRO A 59 10.49 6.65 -6.71
C PRO A 59 10.30 6.93 -8.20
N VAL A 60 9.33 7.77 -8.52
CA VAL A 60 9.10 8.32 -9.86
C VAL A 60 10.25 9.29 -10.09
N GLY A 61 11.41 8.77 -10.47
CA GLY A 61 12.62 9.58 -10.61
C GLY A 61 13.88 8.80 -10.94
N ASP A 62 14.00 7.55 -10.46
CA ASP A 62 15.24 6.78 -10.57
C ASP A 62 15.56 6.40 -12.04
N ASP A 63 14.55 6.09 -12.84
CA ASP A 63 14.77 5.64 -14.22
C ASP A 63 15.31 6.76 -15.13
N ARG A 64 14.87 8.02 -14.95
CA ARG A 64 15.39 9.15 -15.72
C ARG A 64 16.81 9.51 -15.30
N GLU A 65 17.08 9.58 -13.99
CA GLU A 65 18.43 9.89 -13.50
C GLU A 65 19.45 8.83 -13.95
N ARG A 66 19.06 7.55 -13.95
CA ARG A 66 19.90 6.46 -14.47
C ARG A 66 20.18 6.57 -15.96
N ILE A 67 19.18 6.94 -16.76
CA ILE A 67 19.33 7.16 -18.20
C ILE A 67 20.22 8.39 -18.46
N ASP A 68 20.03 9.47 -17.72
CA ASP A 68 20.86 10.69 -17.86
C ASP A 68 22.32 10.43 -17.44
N MET A 69 22.55 9.63 -16.41
CA MET A 69 23.90 9.19 -16.02
C MET A 69 24.55 8.30 -17.09
N LEU A 70 23.78 7.42 -17.73
CA LEU A 70 24.27 6.60 -18.82
C LEU A 70 24.69 7.46 -20.01
N PHE A 71 23.89 8.44 -20.41
CA PHE A 71 24.24 9.35 -21.51
C PHE A 71 25.50 10.16 -21.21
N ARG A 72 25.66 10.67 -19.98
CA ARG A 72 26.91 11.33 -19.56
C ARG A 72 28.15 10.44 -19.65
N TYR A 73 28.01 9.13 -19.47
CA TYR A 73 29.12 8.19 -19.62
C TYR A 73 29.45 7.87 -21.08
N LEU A 74 28.45 7.95 -21.98
CA LEU A 74 28.59 7.70 -23.42
C LEU A 74 29.10 8.92 -24.20
N ASP A 75 28.89 10.14 -23.70
CA ASP A 75 29.38 11.39 -24.29
C ASP A 75 30.88 11.68 -23.98
N ILE A 76 31.62 10.69 -23.47
CA ILE A 76 33.08 10.75 -23.22
C ILE A 76 33.85 10.06 -24.34
#